data_AF-A0A948HPM2-F1
#
_entry.id   AF-A0A948HPM2-F1
#
_cell.length_a   1.000
_cell.length_b   1.000
_cell.length_c   1.000
_cell.angle_alpha   90.00
_cell.angle_beta   90.00
_cell.angle_gamma   90.00
#
_symmetry.space_group_name_H-M   'P 1'
#
loop_
_entity.id
_entity.type
_entity.pdbx_description
1 polymer ?
#
loop_
_entity_poly.entity_id
_entity_poly.type
_entity_poly.pdbx_seq_one_letter_code
_entity_poly.pdbx_strand_id
1 'polypeptide(L)'
;PAGPGALSFVVAQPRRAETGTIRFLAPTAIDATGSLISGQVEAGLTPSGRQIDYESRYRFNLPGDWVGEASMALSTSPNHISGAGAESVTWLAVSTKW
;
A
#
# COMPACT_ATOMS: atom_id res chain seq x y z
N PRO A 1 22.55 26.55 5.26
CA PRO A 1 22.55 25.43 6.23
C PRO A 1 21.11 24.97 6.50
N ALA A 2 20.88 23.66 6.62
CA ALA A 2 19.60 23.16 7.12
C ALA A 2 19.47 23.55 8.61
N GLY A 3 18.35 24.15 8.99
CA GLY A 3 18.04 24.53 10.37
C GLY A 3 17.53 23.35 11.20
N PRO A 4 17.02 23.61 12.42
CA PRO A 4 16.38 22.59 13.26
C PRO A 4 15.30 21.83 12.48
N GLY A 5 15.11 20.56 12.83
CA GLY A 5 14.14 19.68 12.19
C GLY A 5 13.36 18.83 13.19
N ALA A 6 12.35 18.12 12.68
CA ALA A 6 11.51 17.20 13.42
C ALA A 6 11.49 15.85 12.72
N LEU A 7 11.65 14.78 13.51
CA LEU A 7 11.49 13.40 13.08
C LEU A 7 10.11 12.90 13.52
N SER A 8 9.39 12.28 12.59
CA SER A 8 8.15 11.55 12.88
C SER A 8 8.27 10.10 12.41
N PHE A 9 7.66 9.20 13.17
CA PHE A 9 7.62 7.78 12.87
C PHE A 9 6.20 7.24 13.10
N VAL A 10 5.72 6.42 12.17
CA VAL A 10 4.40 5.79 12.22
C VAL A 10 4.58 4.29 12.02
N VAL A 11 3.84 3.51 12.81
CA VAL A 11 3.65 2.07 12.62
C VAL A 11 2.16 1.80 12.58
N ALA A 12 1.71 1.11 11.54
CA ALA A 12 0.31 0.77 11.38
C ALA A 12 0.14 -0.66 10.86
N GLN A 13 -1.00 -1.26 11.19
CA GLN A 13 -1.49 -2.46 10.54
C GLN A 13 -2.76 -2.08 9.77
N PRO A 14 -2.77 -2.14 8.43
CA PRO A 14 -3.97 -1.90 7.64
C PRO A 14 -5.10 -2.87 8.01
N ARG A 15 -6.34 -2.39 7.86
CA ARG A 15 -7.52 -3.25 8.00
C ARG A 15 -7.58 -4.24 6.85
N ARG A 16 -8.04 -5.45 7.17
CA ARG A 16 -8.22 -6.55 6.22
C ARG A 16 -9.49 -7.31 6.55
N ALA A 17 -10.04 -8.02 5.57
CA ALA A 17 -10.99 -9.09 5.88
C ALA A 17 -10.24 -10.17 6.67
N GLU A 18 -10.81 -10.69 7.75
CA GLU A 18 -10.20 -11.80 8.50
C GLU A 18 -10.65 -13.16 7.96
N THR A 19 -11.84 -13.19 7.37
CA THR A 19 -12.44 -14.33 6.69
C THR A 19 -13.41 -13.83 5.63
N GLY A 20 -13.64 -14.60 4.58
CA GLY A 20 -14.71 -14.33 3.62
C GLY A 20 -14.40 -14.88 2.24
N THR A 21 -15.40 -14.86 1.38
CA THR A 21 -15.30 -15.36 0.01
C THR A 21 -16.14 -14.48 -0.89
N ILE A 22 -15.57 -14.07 -2.03
CA ILE A 22 -16.33 -13.46 -3.12
C ILE A 22 -16.73 -14.57 -4.09
N ARG A 23 -18.03 -14.64 -4.39
CA ARG A 23 -18.60 -15.54 -5.38
C ARG A 23 -19.34 -14.74 -6.44
N PHE A 24 -19.03 -14.98 -7.70
CA PHE A 24 -19.72 -14.35 -8.82
C PHE A 24 -19.81 -15.29 -10.01
N LEU A 25 -20.88 -15.14 -10.79
CA LEU A 25 -21.00 -15.81 -12.08
C LEU A 25 -20.21 -14.99 -13.10
N ALA A 26 -19.22 -15.62 -13.72
CA ALA A 26 -18.43 -15.01 -14.78
C ALA A 26 -18.48 -15.90 -16.04
N PRO A 27 -18.41 -15.32 -17.24
CA PRO A 27 -18.14 -16.09 -18.44
C PRO A 27 -16.77 -16.76 -18.31
N THR A 28 -16.73 -18.08 -18.45
CA THR A 28 -15.49 -18.87 -18.38
C THR A 28 -15.06 -19.39 -19.75
N ALA A 29 -16.00 -19.52 -20.68
CA ALA A 29 -15.72 -19.97 -22.04
C ALA A 29 -16.82 -19.51 -23.02
N ILE A 30 -16.55 -19.70 -24.30
CA ILE A 30 -17.52 -19.59 -25.39
C ILE A 30 -17.54 -20.95 -26.09
N ASP A 31 -18.73 -21.50 -26.34
CA ASP A 31 -18.85 -22.77 -27.07
C ASP A 31 -18.75 -22.60 -28.59
N ALA A 32 -18.77 -23.71 -29.33
CA ALA A 32 -18.66 -23.72 -30.79
C ALA A 32 -19.81 -22.98 -31.51
N THR A 33 -20.92 -22.71 -30.82
CA THR A 33 -22.08 -21.98 -31.34
C THR A 33 -22.04 -20.48 -31.01
N GLY A 34 -21.05 -20.03 -30.24
CA GLY A 34 -20.93 -18.65 -29.79
C GLY A 34 -21.69 -18.35 -28.49
N SER A 35 -22.22 -19.38 -27.81
CA SER A 35 -22.91 -19.20 -26.53
C SER A 35 -21.92 -19.04 -25.39
N LEU A 36 -22.22 -18.13 -24.46
CA LEU A 36 -21.41 -17.93 -23.25
C LEU A 36 -21.64 -19.08 -22.27
N ILE A 37 -20.57 -19.78 -21.92
CA ILE A 37 -20.54 -20.70 -20.79
C ILE A 37 -20.15 -19.88 -19.57
N SER A 38 -21.06 -19.80 -18.59
CA SER A 38 -20.78 -19.17 -17.31
C SER A 38 -20.40 -20.20 -16.26
N GLY A 39 -19.45 -19.84 -15.42
CA GLY A 39 -19.02 -20.61 -14.26
C GLY A 39 -19.08 -19.75 -13.01
N GLN A 40 -19.29 -20.39 -11.87
CA GLN A 40 -19.13 -19.72 -10.58
C GLN A 40 -17.63 -19.60 -10.30
N VAL A 41 -17.15 -18.37 -10.19
CA VAL A 41 -15.80 -18.05 -9.74
C VAL A 41 -15.84 -17.76 -8.26
N GLU A 42 -14.91 -18.36 -7.52
CA GLU A 42 -14.78 -18.21 -6.08
C GLU A 42 -13.37 -17.73 -5.73
N ALA A 43 -13.29 -16.63 -4.97
CA ALA A 43 -12.03 -16.08 -4.48
C ALA A 43 -12.11 -15.88 -2.96
N GLY A 44 -11.19 -16.52 -2.23
CA GLY A 44 -11.06 -16.33 -0.79
C GLY A 44 -10.50 -14.93 -0.46
N LEU A 45 -11.06 -14.30 0.56
CA LEU A 45 -10.61 -13.02 1.13
C LEU A 45 -9.75 -13.20 2.38
N THR A 46 -9.57 -14.45 2.82
CA THR A 46 -8.77 -14.76 4.01
C THR A 46 -7.29 -14.41 3.75
N PRO A 47 -6.70 -13.52 4.55
CA PRO A 47 -5.32 -13.09 4.40
C PRO A 47 -4.38 -14.23 4.79
N SER A 48 -3.27 -14.37 4.06
CA SER A 48 -2.25 -15.37 4.37
C SER A 48 -1.07 -14.77 5.15
N GLY A 49 -0.79 -13.49 4.96
CA GLY A 49 0.29 -12.73 5.58
C GLY A 49 -0.20 -11.67 6.58
N ARG A 50 0.73 -11.20 7.41
CA ARG A 50 0.48 -10.09 8.34
C ARG A 50 1.23 -8.85 7.86
N GLN A 51 0.47 -7.90 7.33
CA GLN A 51 1.04 -6.63 6.87
C GLN A 51 1.30 -5.70 8.05
N ILE A 52 2.47 -5.08 8.05
CA ILE A 52 2.83 -3.97 8.93
C ILE A 52 3.48 -2.90 8.05
N ASP A 53 2.96 -1.69 8.16
CA ASP A 53 3.45 -0.51 7.44
C ASP A 53 4.21 0.39 8.41
N TYR A 54 5.38 0.85 7.96
CA TYR A 54 6.26 1.77 8.65
C TYR A 54 6.45 3.02 7.80
N GLU A 55 6.37 4.20 8.41
CA GLU A 55 6.74 5.47 7.76
C GLU A 55 7.66 6.25 8.68
N SER A 56 8.75 6.78 8.13
CA SER A 56 9.62 7.75 8.79
C SER A 56 9.72 9.00 7.93
N ARG A 57 9.65 10.16 8.58
CA ARG A 57 9.71 11.47 7.93
C ARG A 57 10.58 12.41 8.76
N TYR A 58 11.55 13.04 8.11
CA TYR A 58 12.38 14.08 8.69
C TYR A 58 12.15 15.41 7.96
N ARG A 59 11.63 16.40 8.69
CA ARG A 59 11.30 17.73 8.15
C ARG A 59 12.26 18.77 8.74
N PHE A 60 12.84 19.63 7.92
CA PHE A 60 13.86 20.60 8.35
C PHE A 60 13.69 21.96 7.66
N ASN A 61 14.06 23.03 8.37
CA ASN A 61 13.96 24.39 7.85
C ASN A 61 15.08 24.66 6.82
N LEU A 62 14.72 25.34 5.72
CA LEU A 62 15.63 25.86 4.71
C LEU A 62 15.66 27.40 4.77
N PRO A 63 16.59 28.08 4.08
CA PRO A 63 16.60 29.55 3.99
C PRO A 63 15.39 30.10 3.23
N GLY A 64 14.89 31.27 3.65
CA GLY A 64 13.54 31.73 3.27
C GLY A 64 12.49 30.82 3.89
N ASP A 65 11.19 31.11 3.78
CA ASP A 65 10.13 30.28 4.41
C ASP A 65 9.94 28.88 3.81
N TRP A 66 11.01 28.32 3.23
CA TRP A 66 11.10 27.01 2.66
C TRP A 66 11.31 25.94 3.72
N VAL A 67 10.73 24.76 3.45
CA VAL A 67 10.84 23.58 4.28
C VAL A 67 11.18 22.38 3.42
N GLY A 68 12.25 21.68 3.80
CA GLY A 68 12.65 20.42 3.21
C GLY A 68 12.11 19.22 4.01
N GLU A 69 11.87 18.12 3.31
CA GLU A 69 11.44 16.86 3.89
C GLU A 69 12.16 15.69 3.19
N ALA A 70 12.61 14.72 3.98
CA ALA A 70 13.03 13.41 3.51
C ALA A 70 12.19 12.33 4.21
N SER A 71 11.61 11.44 3.42
CA SER A 71 10.64 10.47 3.90
C SER A 71 10.84 9.09 3.28
N MET A 72 10.54 8.05 4.05
CA MET A 72 10.62 6.65 3.64
C MET A 72 9.44 5.89 4.21
N ALA A 73 8.82 5.05 3.39
CA ALA A 73 7.81 4.08 3.80
C ALA A 73 8.24 2.65 3.45
N LEU A 74 7.84 1.69 4.29
CA LEU A 74 8.11 0.26 4.14
C LEU A 74 6.86 -0.54 4.51
N SER A 75 6.46 -1.47 3.66
CA SER A 75 5.38 -2.43 3.92
C SER A 75 5.91 -3.85 3.91
N THR A 76 5.61 -4.60 4.97
CA THR A 76 5.91 -6.04 5.07
C THR A 76 4.70 -6.85 4.63
N SER A 77 4.88 -7.97 3.92
CA SER A 77 3.75 -8.79 3.41
C SER A 77 2.64 -7.95 2.75
N PRO A 78 2.97 -7.13 1.73
CA PRO A 78 2.01 -6.24 1.09
C PRO A 78 0.79 -7.02 0.60
N ASN A 79 -0.39 -6.38 0.69
CA ASN A 79 -1.69 -6.98 0.39
C ASN A 79 -2.02 -8.22 1.25
N HIS A 80 -1.38 -8.36 2.42
CA HIS A 80 -1.54 -9.50 3.32
C HIS A 80 -1.21 -10.86 2.67
N ILE A 81 -0.19 -10.89 1.81
CA ILE A 81 0.28 -12.13 1.17
C ILE A 81 1.50 -12.66 1.92
N SER A 82 1.42 -13.90 2.41
CA SER A 82 2.56 -14.56 3.06
C SER A 82 3.70 -14.79 2.07
N GLY A 83 4.93 -14.51 2.50
CA GLY A 83 6.12 -14.65 1.64
C GLY A 83 6.27 -13.58 0.55
N ALA A 84 5.32 -12.64 0.41
CA ALA A 84 5.52 -11.48 -0.44
C ALA A 84 6.71 -10.65 0.06
N GLY A 85 7.58 -10.25 -0.87
CA GLY A 85 8.72 -9.39 -0.57
C GLY A 85 8.24 -8.06 0.02
N ALA A 86 9.05 -7.49 0.91
CA ALA A 86 8.76 -6.16 1.44
C ALA A 86 8.85 -5.12 0.31
N GLU A 87 7.94 -4.15 0.34
CA GLU A 87 7.89 -3.04 -0.61
C GLU A 87 8.24 -1.74 0.10
N SER A 88 8.98 -0.84 -0.56
CA SER A 88 9.37 0.42 0.02
C SER A 88 9.36 1.56 -1.00
N VAL A 89 9.22 2.78 -0.48
CA VAL A 89 9.33 4.01 -1.27
C VAL A 89 10.05 5.07 -0.45
N THR A 90 10.81 5.92 -1.12
CA THR A 90 11.49 7.07 -0.52
C THR A 90 11.21 8.28 -1.38
N TRP A 91 10.98 9.42 -0.75
CA TRP A 91 10.74 10.68 -1.46
C TRP A 91 11.35 11.87 -0.72
N LEU A 92 11.63 12.90 -1.49
CA LEU A 92 12.04 14.21 -1.00
C LEU A 92 10.97 15.23 -1.39
N ALA A 93 10.68 16.16 -0.48
CA ALA A 93 9.80 17.27 -0.79
C ALA A 93 10.45 18.59 -0.37
N VAL A 94 10.16 19.63 -1.12
CA VAL A 94 10.51 21.01 -0.80
C VAL A 94 9.23 21.82 -0.96
N SER A 95 8.87 22.57 0.07
CA SER A 95 7.63 23.35 0.14
C SER A 95 7.89 24.74 0.68
N THR A 96 7.04 25.69 0.32
CA THR A 96 7.03 27.05 0.87
C THR A 96 5.58 27.47 1.14
N LYS A 97 5.36 28.52 1.95
CA LYS A 97 4.03 28.92 2.43
C LYS A 97 3.19 29.76 1.44
N TRP A 98 3.67 30.02 0.24
CA TRP A 98 3.12 31.01 -0.70
C TRP A 98 3.11 30.48 -2.12
#